data_AF-A0A955UW99-F1
#
_entry.id   AF-A0A955UW99-F1
#
_cell.length_a   1.000
_cell.length_b   1.000
_cell.length_c   1.000
_cell.angle_alpha   90.00
_cell.angle_beta   90.00
_cell.angle_gamma   90.00
#
_symmetry.space_group_name_H-M   'P 1'
#
loop_
_entity.id
_entity.type
_entity.pdbx_description
1 polymer ?
#
loop_
_entity_poly.entity_id
_entity_poly.type
_entity_poly.pdbx_seq_one_letter_code
_entity_poly.pdbx_strand_id
1 'polypeptide(L)'
;MHGLTHPEAVTLGPDATAWELADAMDAHGVGSIVIVDAARAPVGIVTDRDLVRRVVARGLDESKVRASEIMSRDLVTGDPHETSGELLERMRARGVRRIALVDDGRIAGVASFDDVLTGLATVLWNAADAVRVELRETARKTATRRRAEAREELVEDFRSYVSELESSARTRIEHDVRGFFDWLGGRRD
;
A
#
# COMPACT_ATOMS: atom_id res chain seq x y z
N MET A 1 -8.65 -3.68 -10.40
CA MET A 1 -9.13 -2.43 -9.77
C MET A 1 -9.51 -2.74 -8.35
N HIS A 2 -8.67 -2.43 -7.38
CA HIS A 2 -9.11 -2.43 -5.98
C HIS A 2 -9.87 -1.12 -5.77
N GLY A 3 -11.20 -1.18 -5.94
CA GLY A 3 -12.07 -0.07 -5.60
C GLY A 3 -11.91 0.26 -4.12
N LEU A 4 -12.02 1.55 -3.78
CA LEU A 4 -12.14 1.96 -2.39
C LEU A 4 -13.25 1.14 -1.73
N THR A 5 -12.98 0.58 -0.56
CA THR A 5 -14.04 -0.04 0.24
C THR A 5 -14.74 1.10 0.95
N HIS A 6 -15.77 1.64 0.32
CA HIS A 6 -16.58 2.70 0.91
C HIS A 6 -17.56 2.04 1.89
N PRO A 7 -17.63 2.50 3.15
CA PRO A 7 -18.64 2.02 4.07
C PRO A 7 -20.04 2.33 3.54
N GLU A 8 -20.99 1.46 3.86
CA GLU A 8 -22.40 1.68 3.54
C GLU A 8 -22.84 3.02 4.13
N ALA A 9 -23.57 3.80 3.33
CA ALA A 9 -24.06 5.10 3.78
C ALA A 9 -25.10 4.91 4.88
N VAL A 10 -24.91 5.55 6.03
CA VAL A 10 -25.99 5.72 7.00
C VAL A 10 -26.93 6.79 6.45
N THR A 11 -28.20 6.41 6.28
CA THR A 11 -29.21 7.25 5.63
C THR A 11 -30.44 7.43 6.48
N LEU A 12 -31.04 8.61 6.40
CA LEU A 12 -32.35 8.91 6.98
C LEU A 12 -33.22 9.69 5.98
N GLY A 13 -34.53 9.75 6.24
CA GLY A 13 -35.47 10.53 5.43
C GLY A 13 -35.44 12.03 5.74
N PRO A 14 -36.05 12.87 4.89
CA PRO A 14 -36.10 14.33 5.08
C PRO A 14 -36.88 14.76 6.32
N ASP A 15 -37.74 13.88 6.83
CA ASP A 15 -38.56 14.10 8.02
C ASP A 15 -37.88 13.60 9.30
N ALA A 16 -36.69 13.01 9.24
CA ALA A 16 -35.96 12.66 10.45
C ALA A 16 -35.64 13.92 11.28
N THR A 17 -35.75 13.83 12.59
CA THR A 17 -35.45 14.91 13.52
C THR A 17 -33.95 15.11 13.69
N ALA A 18 -33.54 16.28 14.16
CA ALA A 18 -32.15 16.54 14.54
C ALA A 18 -31.65 15.58 15.64
N TRP A 19 -32.54 15.16 16.53
CA TRP A 19 -32.25 14.11 17.51
C TRP A 19 -31.96 12.76 16.85
N GLU A 20 -32.83 12.28 15.95
CA GLU A 20 -32.62 11.01 15.23
C GLU A 20 -31.34 11.04 14.38
N LEU A 21 -30.99 12.19 13.81
CA LEU A 21 -29.73 12.38 13.11
C LEU A 21 -28.52 12.22 14.04
N ALA A 22 -28.55 12.85 15.22
CA ALA A 22 -27.48 12.75 16.20
C ALA A 22 -27.34 11.33 16.76
N ASP A 23 -28.47 10.69 17.08
CA ASP A 23 -28.52 9.31 17.58
C ASP A 23 -27.97 8.33 16.52
N ALA A 24 -28.36 8.47 15.26
CA ALA A 24 -27.81 7.66 14.18
C ALA A 24 -26.31 7.88 13.98
N MET A 25 -25.81 9.12 14.12
CA MET A 25 -24.38 9.43 14.05
C MET A 25 -23.60 8.73 15.16
N ASP A 26 -24.10 8.78 16.40
CA ASP A 26 -23.47 8.13 17.56
C ASP A 26 -23.49 6.59 17.42
N ALA A 27 -24.67 6.02 17.13
CA ALA A 27 -24.87 4.58 17.01
C ALA A 27 -23.98 3.92 15.94
N HIS A 28 -23.67 4.64 14.86
CA HIS A 28 -22.87 4.12 13.75
C HIS A 28 -21.43 4.67 13.74
N GLY A 29 -21.09 5.59 14.65
CA GLY A 29 -19.77 6.23 14.68
C GLY A 29 -19.47 7.06 13.43
N VAL A 30 -20.47 7.69 12.82
CA VAL A 30 -20.33 8.48 11.58
C VAL A 30 -20.56 9.97 11.82
N GLY A 31 -19.78 10.83 11.16
CA GLY A 31 -19.90 12.29 11.28
C GLY A 31 -20.88 12.94 10.29
N SER A 32 -21.62 12.15 9.52
CA SER A 32 -22.57 12.66 8.52
C SER A 32 -23.63 11.63 8.17
N ILE A 33 -24.85 12.09 7.89
CA ILE A 33 -25.97 11.29 7.41
C ILE A 33 -26.38 11.81 6.04
N VAL A 34 -26.52 10.90 5.07
CA VAL A 34 -27.08 11.23 3.75
C VAL A 34 -28.61 11.16 3.86
N ILE A 35 -29.26 12.25 3.50
CA ILE A 35 -30.72 12.34 3.46
C ILE A 35 -31.18 11.83 2.11
N VAL A 36 -32.11 10.88 2.12
CA VAL A 36 -32.60 10.20 0.92
C VAL A 36 -34.12 10.31 0.83
N ASP A 37 -34.65 10.31 -0.38
CA ASP A 37 -36.09 10.21 -0.61
C ASP A 37 -36.60 8.75 -0.52
N ALA A 38 -37.88 8.55 -0.79
CA ALA A 38 -38.51 7.22 -0.79
C ALA A 38 -37.93 6.26 -1.84
N ALA A 39 -37.29 6.77 -2.89
CA ALA A 39 -36.62 5.98 -3.93
C ALA A 39 -35.13 5.73 -3.63
N ARG A 40 -34.65 6.11 -2.44
CA ARG A 40 -33.23 6.11 -2.06
C ARG A 40 -32.34 7.06 -2.88
N ALA A 41 -32.93 8.02 -3.58
CA ALA A 41 -32.15 9.07 -4.24
C ALA A 41 -31.64 10.05 -3.17
N PRO A 42 -30.35 10.41 -3.16
CA PRO A 42 -29.82 11.34 -2.18
C PRO A 42 -30.30 12.77 -2.48
N VAL A 43 -30.93 13.39 -1.49
CA VAL A 43 -31.54 14.74 -1.59
C VAL A 43 -30.87 15.77 -0.69
N GLY A 44 -30.01 15.32 0.23
CA GLY A 44 -29.24 16.22 1.09
C GLY A 44 -28.23 15.49 1.97
N ILE A 45 -27.42 16.24 2.70
CA ILE A 45 -26.49 15.72 3.70
C ILE A 45 -26.53 16.60 4.95
N VAL A 46 -26.44 15.97 6.12
CA VAL A 46 -26.28 16.65 7.42
C VAL A 46 -25.01 16.16 8.07
N THR A 47 -24.20 17.08 8.59
CA THR A 47 -22.98 16.77 9.35
C THR A 47 -23.12 17.12 10.83
N ASP A 48 -22.26 16.55 11.67
CA ASP A 48 -22.07 16.95 13.07
C ASP A 48 -21.98 18.48 13.26
N ARG A 49 -21.22 19.15 12.39
CA ARG A 49 -21.08 20.60 12.36
C ARG A 49 -22.39 21.31 12.03
N ASP A 50 -23.23 20.73 11.19
CA ASP A 50 -24.55 21.31 10.88
C ASP A 50 -25.47 21.22 12.09
N LEU A 51 -25.50 20.09 12.81
CA LEU A 51 -26.27 19.96 14.06
C LEU A 51 -25.84 21.02 15.08
N VAL A 52 -24.53 21.17 15.31
CA VAL A 52 -24.00 22.18 16.22
C VAL A 52 -24.38 23.60 15.78
N ARG A 53 -24.19 23.96 14.51
CA ARG A 53 -24.37 25.34 14.04
C ARG A 53 -25.81 25.74 13.77
N ARG A 54 -26.66 24.81 13.35
CA ARG A 54 -28.02 25.08 12.88
C ARG A 54 -29.08 24.74 13.93
N VAL A 55 -28.77 23.86 14.90
CA VAL A 55 -29.69 23.46 15.97
C VAL A 55 -29.19 23.98 17.32
N VAL A 56 -28.07 23.45 17.80
CA VAL A 56 -27.57 23.71 19.17
C VAL A 56 -27.25 25.19 19.38
N ALA A 57 -26.43 25.79 18.50
CA ALA A 57 -26.03 27.19 18.60
C ALA A 57 -27.21 28.17 18.49
N ARG A 58 -28.36 27.72 17.98
CA ARG A 58 -29.59 28.51 17.85
C ARG A 58 -30.60 28.24 18.96
N GLY A 59 -30.32 27.30 19.86
CA GLY A 59 -31.23 26.91 20.95
C GLY A 59 -32.55 26.30 20.44
N LEU A 60 -32.52 25.62 19.29
CA LEU A 60 -33.70 24.96 18.74
C LEU A 60 -33.92 23.61 19.41
N ASP A 61 -35.19 23.22 19.56
CA ASP A 61 -35.60 21.91 20.05
C ASP A 61 -35.31 20.82 19.01
N GLU A 62 -34.35 19.94 19.30
CA GLU A 62 -33.86 18.90 18.42
C GLU A 62 -34.92 17.86 18.04
N SER A 63 -35.98 17.72 18.85
CA SER A 63 -37.11 16.82 18.57
C SER A 63 -38.08 17.36 17.54
N LYS A 64 -38.00 18.67 17.22
CA LYS A 64 -38.90 19.36 16.29
C LYS A 64 -38.25 19.73 14.97
N VAL A 65 -36.95 20.02 14.98
CA VAL A 65 -36.20 20.39 13.77
C VAL A 65 -36.02 19.17 12.88
N ARG A 66 -36.44 19.27 11.63
CA ARG A 66 -36.34 18.21 10.62
C ARG A 66 -35.06 18.32 9.80
N ALA A 67 -34.58 17.18 9.30
CA ALA A 67 -33.41 17.09 8.43
C ALA A 67 -33.53 17.99 7.21
N SER A 68 -34.72 18.04 6.60
CA SER A 68 -35.01 18.89 5.43
C SER A 68 -34.83 20.40 5.66
N GLU A 69 -34.91 20.85 6.91
CA GLU A 69 -34.71 22.25 7.31
C GLU A 69 -33.22 22.61 7.48
N ILE A 70 -32.39 21.62 7.82
CA ILE A 70 -30.97 21.83 8.18
C ILE A 70 -29.97 21.18 7.22
N MET A 71 -30.39 20.33 6.28
CA MET A 71 -29.50 19.67 5.33
C MET A 71 -28.91 20.64 4.31
N SER A 72 -27.71 20.32 3.82
CA SER A 72 -27.19 20.92 2.58
C SER A 72 -27.74 20.17 1.37
N ARG A 73 -28.20 20.90 0.35
CA ARG A 73 -28.76 20.33 -0.90
C ARG A 73 -27.75 20.30 -2.05
N ASP A 74 -26.67 21.07 -1.97
CA ASP A 74 -25.57 21.00 -2.94
C ASP A 74 -24.72 19.77 -2.62
N LEU A 75 -25.26 18.61 -3.01
CA LEU A 75 -24.63 17.34 -2.77
C LEU A 75 -23.54 17.11 -3.80
N VAL A 76 -22.32 16.93 -3.33
CA VAL A 76 -21.23 16.47 -4.18
C VAL A 76 -21.34 14.96 -4.27
N THR A 77 -21.64 14.46 -5.46
CA THR A 77 -21.77 13.02 -5.74
C THR A 77 -20.56 12.48 -6.48
N GLY A 78 -20.37 11.17 -6.41
CA GLY A 78 -19.41 10.42 -7.20
C GLY A 78 -19.95 9.05 -7.57
N ASP A 79 -19.26 8.40 -8.49
CA ASP A 79 -19.58 7.03 -8.90
C ASP A 79 -18.77 6.05 -8.01
N PRO A 80 -19.37 4.95 -7.52
CA PRO A 80 -18.66 3.98 -6.67
C PRO A 80 -17.45 3.32 -7.33
N HIS A 81 -17.31 3.41 -8.65
CA HIS A 81 -16.19 2.86 -9.41
C HIS A 81 -15.05 3.86 -9.64
N GLU A 82 -15.21 5.11 -9.20
CA GLU A 82 -14.14 6.11 -9.25
C GLU A 82 -12.98 5.75 -8.33
N THR A 83 -11.80 6.13 -8.79
CA THR A 83 -10.56 5.98 -8.04
C THR A 83 -10.47 6.98 -6.90
N SER A 84 -9.62 6.68 -5.92
CA SER A 84 -9.30 7.59 -4.83
C SER A 84 -8.79 8.95 -5.32
N GLY A 85 -8.04 8.99 -6.43
CA GLY A 85 -7.55 10.22 -7.03
C GLY A 85 -8.68 11.10 -7.56
N GLU A 86 -9.62 10.51 -8.31
CA GLU A 86 -10.77 11.22 -8.86
C GLU A 86 -11.68 11.79 -7.76
N LEU A 87 -11.97 10.98 -6.74
CA LEU A 87 -12.75 11.42 -5.58
C LEU A 87 -12.02 12.54 -4.82
N LEU A 88 -10.71 12.44 -4.63
CA LEU A 88 -9.90 13.48 -3.98
C LEU A 88 -9.91 14.80 -4.75
N GLU A 89 -9.78 14.75 -6.07
CA GLU A 89 -9.85 15.93 -6.93
C GLU A 89 -11.22 16.61 -6.83
N ARG A 90 -12.30 15.83 -6.83
CA ARG A 90 -13.65 16.38 -6.65
C ARG A 90 -13.84 17.00 -5.27
N MET A 91 -13.38 16.33 -4.20
CA MET A 91 -13.39 16.86 -2.84
C MET A 91 -12.67 18.20 -2.77
N ARG A 92 -11.46 18.28 -3.35
CA ARG A 92 -10.66 19.51 -3.40
C ARG A 92 -11.36 20.61 -4.20
N ALA A 93 -11.90 20.30 -5.38
CA ALA A 93 -12.55 21.27 -6.25
C ALA A 93 -13.81 21.89 -5.62
N ARG A 94 -14.56 21.10 -4.83
CA ARG A 94 -15.79 21.55 -4.16
C ARG A 94 -15.57 21.99 -2.71
N GLY A 95 -14.37 21.84 -2.16
CA GLY A 95 -14.07 22.17 -0.77
C GLY A 95 -14.82 21.29 0.24
N VAL A 96 -15.13 20.04 -0.13
CA VAL A 96 -15.86 19.08 0.72
C VAL A 96 -14.94 17.96 1.16
N ARG A 97 -15.21 17.37 2.33
CA ARG A 97 -14.46 16.22 2.86
C ARG A 97 -15.21 14.89 2.74
N ARG A 98 -16.42 14.91 2.18
CA ARG A 98 -17.28 13.73 2.03
C ARG A 98 -18.02 13.83 0.70
N ILE A 99 -18.12 12.70 0.01
CA ILE A 99 -18.82 12.54 -1.25
C ILE A 99 -19.82 11.40 -1.09
N ALA A 100 -21.07 11.63 -1.50
CA ALA A 100 -22.06 10.56 -1.60
C ALA A 100 -21.81 9.79 -2.90
N LEU A 101 -21.67 8.48 -2.81
CA LEU A 101 -21.48 7.62 -3.96
C LEU A 101 -22.83 7.13 -4.44
N VAL A 102 -23.11 7.36 -5.72
CA VAL A 102 -24.43 7.16 -6.31
C VAL A 102 -24.30 6.19 -7.47
N ASP A 103 -25.11 5.14 -7.45
CA ASP A 103 -25.23 4.15 -8.50
C ASP A 103 -26.69 4.08 -8.96
N ASP A 104 -26.93 4.18 -10.27
CA ASP A 104 -28.27 4.24 -10.86
C ASP A 104 -29.23 5.23 -10.15
N GLY A 105 -28.69 6.40 -9.76
CA GLY A 105 -29.44 7.45 -9.08
C GLY A 105 -29.76 7.17 -7.61
N ARG A 106 -29.27 6.07 -7.05
CA ARG A 106 -29.47 5.66 -5.66
C ARG A 106 -28.17 5.74 -4.87
N ILE A 107 -28.28 6.07 -3.59
CA ILE A 107 -27.15 6.07 -2.68
C ILE A 107 -26.55 4.66 -2.54
N ALA A 108 -25.28 4.51 -2.92
CA ALA A 108 -24.50 3.29 -2.79
C ALA A 108 -23.57 3.32 -1.57
N GLY A 109 -23.05 4.50 -1.20
CA GLY A 109 -22.12 4.64 -0.08
C GLY A 109 -21.71 6.10 0.18
N VAL A 110 -20.80 6.29 1.12
CA VAL A 110 -20.15 7.59 1.35
C VAL A 110 -18.64 7.37 1.36
N ALA A 111 -17.92 8.21 0.62
CA ALA A 111 -16.46 8.30 0.74
C ALA A 111 -16.10 9.54 1.55
N SER A 112 -15.38 9.37 2.64
CA SER A 112 -14.72 10.46 3.35
C SER A 112 -13.30 10.68 2.85
N PHE A 113 -12.76 11.86 3.14
CA PHE A 113 -11.36 12.19 2.88
C PHE A 113 -10.41 11.16 3.53
N ASP A 114 -10.76 10.68 4.72
CA ASP A 114 -9.93 9.74 5.47
C ASP A 114 -9.96 8.34 4.82
N ASP A 115 -11.09 7.93 4.24
CA ASP A 115 -11.20 6.70 3.43
C ASP A 115 -10.34 6.79 2.18
N VAL A 116 -10.41 7.93 1.49
CA VAL A 116 -9.61 8.22 0.28
C VAL A 116 -8.11 8.15 0.59
N LEU A 117 -7.67 8.77 1.69
CA LEU A 117 -6.26 8.69 2.12
C LEU A 117 -5.84 7.27 2.47
N THR A 118 -6.69 6.50 3.14
CA THR A 118 -6.44 5.10 3.48
C THR A 118 -6.29 4.24 2.23
N GLY A 119 -7.13 4.45 1.22
CA GLY A 119 -7.02 3.80 -0.08
C GLY A 119 -5.70 4.12 -0.79
N LEU A 120 -5.32 5.40 -0.85
CA LEU A 120 -4.05 5.82 -1.45
C LEU A 120 -2.83 5.22 -0.71
N ALA A 121 -2.85 5.22 0.63
CA ALA A 121 -1.81 4.60 1.43
C ALA A 121 -1.66 3.12 1.10
N THR A 122 -2.77 2.39 0.95
CA THR A 122 -2.77 0.96 0.59
C THR A 122 -2.07 0.73 -0.75
N VAL A 123 -2.35 1.55 -1.77
CA VAL A 123 -1.67 1.46 -3.07
C VAL A 123 -0.17 1.68 -2.93
N LEU A 124 0.26 2.68 -2.17
CA LEU A 124 1.68 2.95 -1.93
C LEU A 124 2.36 1.82 -1.16
N TRP A 125 1.69 1.23 -0.17
CA TRP A 125 2.19 0.09 0.58
C TRP A 125 2.42 -1.12 -0.32
N ASN A 126 1.46 -1.42 -1.20
CA ASN A 126 1.57 -2.53 -2.15
C ASN A 126 2.73 -2.33 -3.13
N ALA A 127 2.90 -1.11 -3.66
CA ALA A 127 4.03 -0.79 -4.52
C ALA A 127 5.37 -0.92 -3.78
N ALA A 128 5.45 -0.41 -2.55
CA ALA A 128 6.65 -0.52 -1.72
C ALA A 128 6.99 -1.99 -1.41
N ASP A 129 5.99 -2.83 -1.15
CA ASP A 129 6.22 -4.24 -0.89
C ASP A 129 6.71 -5.00 -2.12
N ALA A 130 6.14 -4.74 -3.30
CA ALA A 130 6.62 -5.30 -4.56
C ALA A 130 8.09 -4.97 -4.82
N VAL A 131 8.50 -3.71 -4.60
CA VAL A 131 9.92 -3.31 -4.70
C VAL A 131 10.78 -4.05 -3.68
N ARG A 132 10.32 -4.19 -2.43
CA ARG A 132 11.05 -4.94 -1.39
C ARG A 132 11.25 -6.41 -1.77
N VAL A 133 10.25 -7.04 -2.38
CA VAL A 133 10.34 -8.43 -2.85
C VAL A 133 11.41 -8.55 -3.94
N GLU A 134 11.36 -7.71 -4.96
CA GLU A 134 12.32 -7.74 -6.08
C GLU A 134 13.76 -7.49 -5.62
N LEU A 135 13.96 -6.54 -4.69
CA LEU A 135 15.27 -6.27 -4.11
C LEU A 135 15.83 -7.48 -3.35
N ARG A 136 14.98 -8.20 -2.59
CA ARG A 136 15.39 -9.42 -1.88
C ARG A 136 15.77 -10.54 -2.84
N GLU A 137 15.02 -10.72 -3.93
CA GLU A 137 15.35 -11.72 -4.96
C GLU A 137 16.67 -11.41 -5.65
N THR A 138 16.87 -10.16 -6.05
CA THR A 138 18.09 -9.70 -6.72
C THR A 138 19.31 -9.88 -5.82
N ALA A 139 19.21 -9.51 -4.54
CA ALA A 139 20.26 -9.72 -3.57
C ALA A 139 20.59 -11.22 -3.40
N ARG A 140 19.58 -12.09 -3.35
CA ARG A 140 19.75 -13.55 -3.21
C ARG A 140 20.41 -14.18 -4.44
N LYS A 141 19.99 -13.80 -5.65
CA LYS A 141 20.60 -14.24 -6.92
C LYS A 141 22.06 -13.80 -6.99
N THR A 142 22.34 -12.53 -6.67
CA THR A 142 23.70 -11.98 -6.69
C THR A 142 24.62 -12.65 -5.67
N ALA A 143 24.15 -12.86 -4.44
CA ALA A 143 24.95 -13.52 -3.40
C ALA A 143 25.25 -15.00 -3.74
N THR A 144 24.30 -15.69 -4.36
CA THR A 144 24.50 -17.08 -4.81
C THR A 144 25.54 -17.14 -5.92
N ARG A 145 25.44 -16.24 -6.92
CA ARG A 145 26.40 -16.16 -8.02
C ARG A 145 27.82 -15.85 -7.53
N ARG A 146 27.98 -14.83 -6.67
CA ARG A 146 29.28 -14.46 -6.10
C ARG A 146 29.91 -15.59 -5.28
N ARG A 147 29.11 -16.35 -4.51
CA ARG A 147 29.61 -17.52 -3.76
C ARG A 147 30.04 -18.65 -4.68
N ALA A 148 29.35 -18.87 -5.79
CA ALA A 148 29.74 -19.87 -6.77
C ALA A 148 31.04 -19.46 -7.47
N GLU A 149 31.12 -18.22 -7.95
CA GLU A 149 32.33 -17.63 -8.57
C GLU A 149 33.55 -17.72 -7.64
N ALA A 150 33.43 -17.26 -6.38
CA ALA A 150 34.53 -17.30 -5.41
C ALA A 150 34.97 -18.73 -5.06
N ARG A 151 34.04 -19.70 -5.06
CA ARG A 151 34.37 -21.11 -4.82
C ARG A 151 35.14 -21.69 -6.01
N GLU A 152 34.76 -21.36 -7.22
CA GLU A 152 35.41 -21.83 -8.44
C GLU A 152 36.83 -21.28 -8.56
N GLU A 153 37.02 -19.98 -8.27
CA GLU A 153 38.33 -19.32 -8.19
C GLU A 153 39.25 -20.00 -7.17
N LEU A 154 38.76 -20.26 -5.95
CA LEU A 154 39.50 -20.99 -4.91
C LEU A 154 39.94 -22.41 -5.35
N VAL A 155 39.09 -23.12 -6.10
CA VAL A 155 39.41 -24.45 -6.61
C VAL A 155 40.48 -24.38 -7.70
N GLU A 156 40.40 -23.38 -8.57
CA GLU A 156 41.36 -23.16 -9.65
C GLU A 156 42.74 -22.77 -9.09
N ASP A 157 42.79 -21.85 -8.13
CA ASP A 157 44.01 -21.46 -7.41
C ASP A 157 44.67 -22.67 -6.73
N PHE A 158 43.87 -23.48 -6.02
CA PHE A 158 44.37 -24.67 -5.36
C PHE A 158 44.94 -25.70 -6.36
N ARG A 159 44.27 -25.90 -7.52
CA ARG A 159 44.80 -26.77 -8.59
C ARG A 159 46.11 -26.25 -9.17
N SER A 160 46.21 -24.94 -9.41
CA SER A 160 47.45 -24.32 -9.90
C SER A 160 48.60 -24.55 -8.92
N TYR A 161 48.34 -24.33 -7.63
CA TYR A 161 49.32 -24.55 -6.56
C TYR A 161 49.82 -26.01 -6.52
N VAL A 162 48.91 -26.99 -6.61
CA VAL A 162 49.28 -28.40 -6.66
C VAL A 162 50.12 -28.72 -7.90
N SER A 163 49.73 -28.21 -9.08
CA SER A 163 50.49 -28.41 -10.32
C SER A 163 51.91 -27.81 -10.25
N GLU A 164 52.08 -26.65 -9.63
CA GLU A 164 53.39 -26.03 -9.41
C GLU A 164 54.26 -26.85 -8.45
N LEU A 165 53.66 -27.37 -7.37
CA LEU A 165 54.33 -28.26 -6.43
C LEU A 165 54.78 -29.55 -7.11
N GLU A 166 53.93 -30.18 -7.92
CA GLU A 166 54.26 -31.38 -8.69
C GLU A 166 55.37 -31.12 -9.70
N SER A 167 55.31 -30.00 -10.44
CA SER A 167 56.35 -29.59 -11.40
C SER A 167 57.70 -29.32 -10.70
N SER A 168 57.66 -28.65 -9.55
CA SER A 168 58.84 -28.35 -8.73
C SER A 168 59.45 -29.62 -8.12
N ALA A 169 58.61 -30.52 -7.59
CA ALA A 169 59.05 -31.81 -7.06
C ALA A 169 59.66 -32.68 -8.16
N ARG A 170 59.04 -32.73 -9.34
CA ARG A 170 59.56 -33.44 -10.51
C ARG A 170 60.92 -32.91 -10.95
N THR A 171 61.06 -31.59 -11.04
CA THR A 171 62.33 -30.95 -11.42
C THR A 171 63.43 -31.22 -10.39
N ARG A 172 63.10 -31.20 -9.09
CA ARG A 172 64.05 -31.50 -8.01
C ARG A 172 64.44 -32.99 -8.00
N ILE A 173 63.50 -33.91 -8.22
CA ILE A 173 63.78 -35.35 -8.36
C ILE A 173 64.65 -35.60 -9.59
N GLU A 174 64.36 -34.98 -10.74
CA GLU A 174 65.16 -35.12 -11.96
C GLU A 174 66.59 -34.56 -11.78
N HIS A 175 66.73 -33.44 -11.06
CA HIS A 175 68.03 -32.86 -10.70
C HIS A 175 68.82 -33.76 -9.74
N ASP A 176 68.19 -34.27 -8.68
CA ASP A 176 68.85 -35.12 -7.68
C ASP A 176 69.22 -36.50 -8.27
N VAL A 177 68.38 -37.07 -9.12
CA VAL A 177 68.69 -38.31 -9.86
C VAL A 177 69.86 -38.09 -10.81
N ARG A 178 69.89 -36.96 -11.55
CA ARG A 178 71.01 -36.62 -12.43
C ARG A 178 72.31 -36.41 -11.66
N GLY A 179 72.28 -35.64 -10.56
CA GLY A 179 73.44 -35.44 -9.70
C GLY A 179 73.95 -36.73 -9.05
N PHE A 180 73.05 -37.66 -8.70
CA PHE A 180 73.42 -39.00 -8.22
C PHE A 180 74.13 -39.83 -9.30
N PHE A 181 73.65 -39.81 -10.54
CA PHE A 181 74.30 -40.51 -11.66
C PHE A 181 75.61 -39.85 -12.10
N ASP A 182 75.72 -38.52 -12.06
CA ASP A 182 76.97 -37.79 -12.32
C ASP A 182 78.02 -38.11 -11.24
N TRP A 183 77.60 -38.21 -9.96
CA TRP A 183 78.46 -38.64 -8.84
C TRP A 183 78.91 -40.10 -8.96
N LEU A 184 78.08 -40.99 -9.53
CA LEU A 184 78.46 -42.37 -9.84
C LEU A 184 79.40 -42.45 -11.05
N GLY A 185 79.24 -41.58 -12.03
CA GLY A 185 80.07 -41.52 -13.25
C GLY A 185 81.44 -40.88 -13.03
N GLY A 186 81.56 -39.92 -12.12
CA GLY A 186 82.80 -39.22 -11.77
C GLY A 186 83.75 -39.97 -10.84
N ARG A 187 83.51 -41.26 -10.58
CA ARG A 187 84.35 -42.10 -9.70
C ARG A 187 84.99 -43.29 -10.42
N ARG A 188 85.48 -43.04 -11.63
CA ARG A 188 86.48 -43.86 -12.30
C ARG A 188 87.60 -42.92 -12.75
N ASP A 189 88.75 -43.08 -12.08
CA ASP A 189 90.13 -42.76 -12.45
C ASP A 189 90.40 -41.62 -13.46
#